data_AF-A0A399EXN0-F1
#
_entry.id   AF-A0A399EXN0-F1
#
_cell.length_a   1.000
_cell.length_b   1.000
_cell.length_c   1.000
_cell.angle_alpha   90.00
_cell.angle_beta   90.00
_cell.angle_gamma   90.00
#
_symmetry.space_group_name_H-M   'P 1'
#
loop_
_entity.id
_entity.type
_entity.pdbx_description
1 polymer ?
#
loop_
_entity_poly.entity_id
_entity_poly.type
_entity_poly.pdbx_seq_one_letter_code
_entity_poly.pdbx_strand_id
1 'polypeptide(L)'
;MHEPVTLSQLQAALKVVARGQAFHQIPPLPHNDLSPREREVLRWVALGLENEAVADRLGIKVKSVADMLSRVKWKLGLQTRVDLARYYLGLHLVTL
;
A
#
# COMPACT_ATOMS: atom_id res chain seq x y z
N MET A 1 11.60 -14.67 -4.72
CA MET A 1 12.23 -14.15 -5.96
C MET A 1 11.19 -13.29 -6.68
N HIS A 2 11.36 -11.97 -6.72
CA HIS A 2 10.58 -11.14 -7.64
C HIS A 2 11.17 -11.30 -9.03
N GLU A 3 10.34 -11.58 -10.04
CA GLU A 3 10.83 -11.51 -11.41
C GLU A 3 11.32 -10.09 -11.72
N PRO A 4 12.48 -9.94 -12.36
CA PRO A 4 12.95 -8.63 -12.80
C PRO A 4 11.98 -8.04 -13.81
N VAL A 5 11.71 -6.74 -13.70
CA VAL A 5 10.91 -6.00 -14.68
C VAL A 5 11.51 -6.18 -16.07
N THR A 6 10.71 -6.66 -17.01
CA THR A 6 11.17 -6.92 -18.37
C THR A 6 11.21 -5.62 -19.20
N LEU A 7 12.04 -5.59 -20.24
CA LEU A 7 12.10 -4.46 -21.18
C LEU A 7 10.73 -4.16 -21.82
N SER A 8 9.92 -5.19 -22.08
CA SER A 8 8.58 -5.01 -22.64
C SER A 8 7.61 -4.35 -21.64
N GLN A 9 7.69 -4.72 -20.36
CA GLN A 9 6.94 -4.07 -19.28
C GLN A 9 7.35 -2.60 -19.13
N LEU A 10 8.65 -2.31 -19.19
CA LEU A 10 9.16 -0.93 -19.12
C LEU A 10 8.68 -0.10 -20.32
N GLN A 11 8.76 -0.64 -21.54
CA GLN A 11 8.26 0.03 -22.74
C GLN A 11 6.75 0.31 -22.66
N ALA A 12 5.95 -0.63 -22.15
CA ALA A 12 4.52 -0.45 -21.96
C ALA A 12 4.23 0.68 -20.95
N ALA A 13 4.95 0.69 -19.83
CA ALA A 13 4.84 1.75 -18.81
C ALA A 13 5.17 3.13 -19.40
N LEU A 14 6.28 3.25 -20.13
CA LEU A 14 6.70 4.50 -20.74
C LEU A 14 5.69 5.03 -21.76
N LYS A 15 5.05 4.16 -22.55
CA LYS A 15 3.97 4.56 -23.48
C LYS A 15 2.73 5.10 -22.77
N VAL A 16 2.40 4.62 -21.58
CA VAL A 16 1.30 5.15 -20.76
C VAL A 16 1.67 6.54 -20.25
N VAL A 17 2.86 6.68 -19.64
CA VAL A 17 3.34 7.95 -19.10
C VAL A 17 3.51 9.02 -20.18
N ALA A 18 4.02 8.68 -21.36
CA ALA A 18 4.17 9.60 -22.49
C ALA A 18 2.84 10.20 -22.99
N ARG A 19 1.71 9.54 -22.70
CA ARG A 19 0.35 10.04 -23.01
C ARG A 19 -0.23 10.90 -21.87
N GLY A 20 0.59 11.27 -20.88
CA GLY A 20 0.15 12.00 -19.70
C GLY A 20 -0.67 11.15 -18.72
N GLN A 21 -0.71 9.84 -18.91
CA GLN A 21 -1.46 8.93 -18.04
C GLN A 21 -0.55 8.46 -16.91
N ALA A 22 -1.07 8.46 -15.67
CA ALA A 22 -0.32 7.89 -14.55
C ALA A 22 -0.16 6.37 -14.73
N PHE A 23 1.08 5.88 -14.66
CA PHE A 23 1.37 4.45 -14.59
C PHE A 23 1.76 4.10 -13.17
N HIS A 24 0.84 3.52 -12.41
CA HIS A 24 1.11 3.00 -11.07
C HIS A 24 0.65 1.54 -11.04
N GLN A 25 1.61 0.61 -11.15
CA GLN A 25 1.36 -0.76 -10.74
C GLN A 25 1.54 -0.82 -9.23
N ILE A 26 0.47 -0.58 -8.49
CA ILE A 26 0.40 -1.05 -7.10
C ILE A 26 0.48 -2.58 -7.22
N PRO A 27 1.51 -3.24 -6.68
CA PRO A 27 1.55 -4.68 -6.73
C PRO A 27 0.25 -5.21 -6.14
N PRO A 28 -0.40 -6.20 -6.77
CA PRO A 28 -1.58 -6.80 -6.18
C PRO A 28 -1.18 -7.25 -4.79
N LEU A 29 -1.78 -6.61 -3.77
CA LEU A 29 -1.67 -7.08 -2.40
C LEU A 29 -2.07 -8.56 -2.46
N PRO A 30 -1.27 -9.51 -1.91
CA PRO A 30 -1.67 -10.91 -1.85
C PRO A 30 -3.11 -10.96 -1.35
N HIS A 31 -4.02 -11.40 -2.22
CA HIS A 31 -5.39 -10.91 -2.21
C HIS A 31 -6.25 -11.36 -1.02
N ASN A 32 -5.71 -12.05 -0.01
CA ASN A 32 -6.54 -12.77 0.95
C ASN A 32 -6.49 -12.33 2.42
N ASP A 33 -5.46 -11.63 2.91
CA ASP A 33 -5.39 -11.43 4.37
C ASP A 33 -6.00 -10.12 4.87
N LEU A 34 -6.02 -9.06 4.06
CA LEU A 34 -6.62 -7.78 4.47
C LEU A 34 -8.12 -7.73 4.18
N SER A 35 -8.90 -7.25 5.14
CA SER A 35 -10.29 -6.87 4.95
C SER A 35 -10.41 -5.61 4.07
N PRO A 36 -11.59 -5.33 3.47
CA PRO A 36 -11.81 -4.09 2.73
C PRO A 36 -11.46 -2.83 3.53
N ARG A 37 -11.80 -2.82 4.82
CA ARG A 37 -11.55 -1.69 5.71
C ARG A 37 -10.07 -1.53 6.04
N GLU A 38 -9.35 -2.63 6.24
CA GLU A 38 -7.90 -2.62 6.44
C GLU A 38 -7.15 -2.08 5.20
N ARG A 39 -7.60 -2.45 3.99
CA ARG A 39 -7.05 -1.90 2.73
C ARG A 39 -7.28 -0.40 2.61
N GLU A 40 -8.46 0.07 3.00
CA GLU A 40 -8.80 1.49 2.98
C GLU A 40 -7.91 2.31 3.92
N VAL A 41 -7.71 1.83 5.16
CA VAL A 41 -6.81 2.48 6.13
C VAL A 41 -5.35 2.43 5.68
N LEU A 42 -4.89 1.29 5.14
CA LEU A 42 -3.54 1.17 4.57
C LEU A 42 -3.29 2.21 3.47
N ARG A 43 -4.24 2.39 2.54
CA ARG A 43 -4.15 3.39 1.48
C ARG A 43 -3.93 4.79 2.04
N TRP A 44 -4.78 5.24 2.97
CA TRP A 44 -4.69 6.60 3.49
C TRP A 44 -3.38 6.85 4.24
N VAL A 45 -2.95 5.89 5.04
CA VAL A 45 -1.69 5.98 5.78
C VAL A 45 -0.48 5.98 4.86
N ALA A 46 -0.50 5.16 3.80
CA ALA A 46 0.56 5.14 2.79
C ALA A 46 0.65 6.47 2.01
N LEU A 47 -0.46 7.18 1.86
CA LEU A 47 -0.53 8.51 1.27
C LEU A 47 -0.20 9.65 2.26
N GLY A 48 0.18 9.32 3.49
CA GLY A 48 0.67 10.28 4.48
C GLY A 48 -0.36 10.76 5.52
N LEU A 49 -1.62 10.32 5.46
CA LEU A 49 -2.64 10.79 6.40
C LEU A 49 -2.43 10.25 7.81
N GLU A 50 -2.35 11.13 8.81
CA GLU A 50 -2.29 10.74 10.22
C GLU A 50 -3.54 10.01 10.70
N ASN A 51 -3.43 9.26 11.80
CA ASN A 51 -4.52 8.40 12.28
C ASN A 51 -5.79 9.19 12.61
N GLU A 52 -5.65 10.44 13.05
CA GLU A 52 -6.76 11.37 13.33
C GLU A 52 -7.52 11.72 12.04
N ALA A 53 -6.80 12.16 10.99
CA ALA A 53 -7.41 12.43 9.69
C ALA A 53 -8.10 11.20 9.07
N VAL A 54 -7.52 10.01 9.26
CA VAL A 54 -8.16 8.76 8.83
C VAL A 54 -9.41 8.44 9.66
N ALA A 55 -9.37 8.66 10.96
CA ALA A 55 -10.49 8.44 11.87
C ALA A 55 -11.67 9.35 11.53
N ASP A 56 -11.40 10.64 11.30
CA ASP A 56 -12.39 11.64 10.89
C ASP A 56 -13.03 11.24 9.55
N ARG A 57 -12.22 10.83 8.58
CA ARG A 57 -12.70 10.39 7.26
C ARG A 57 -13.61 9.16 7.33
N LEU A 58 -13.35 8.26 8.28
CA LEU A 58 -14.07 7.00 8.42
C LEU A 58 -15.21 7.06 9.46
N GLY A 59 -15.34 8.16 10.21
CA GLY A 59 -16.32 8.30 11.30
C GLY A 59 -16.09 7.31 12.44
N ILE A 60 -14.83 7.00 12.76
CA ILE A 60 -14.46 6.03 13.82
C ILE A 60 -13.48 6.66 14.82
N LYS A 61 -13.14 5.93 15.89
CA LYS A 61 -12.16 6.39 16.88
C LYS A 61 -10.73 6.26 16.32
N VAL A 62 -9.85 7.19 16.67
CA VAL A 62 -8.40 7.12 16.37
C VAL A 62 -7.78 5.79 16.81
N LYS A 63 -8.18 5.27 17.98
CA LYS A 63 -7.75 3.97 18.47
C LYS A 63 -8.11 2.82 17.52
N SER A 64 -9.29 2.87 16.88
CA SER A 64 -9.70 1.84 15.92
C SER A 64 -8.81 1.83 14.68
N VAL A 65 -8.36 3.01 14.22
CA VAL A 65 -7.36 3.13 13.14
C VAL A 65 -6.03 2.52 13.57
N ALA A 66 -5.54 2.84 14.77
CA ALA A 66 -4.28 2.30 15.30
C ALA A 66 -4.33 0.77 15.45
N ASP A 67 -5.43 0.22 15.96
CA ASP A 67 -5.63 -1.22 16.13
C ASP A 67 -5.71 -1.93 14.76
N MET A 68 -6.35 -1.31 13.76
CA MET A 68 -6.34 -1.82 12.38
C MET A 68 -4.95 -1.81 11.77
N LEU A 69 -4.19 -0.73 11.91
CA LEU A 69 -2.81 -0.66 11.41
C LEU A 69 -1.92 -1.70 12.07
N SER A 70 -2.16 -2.01 13.34
CA SER A 70 -1.46 -3.08 14.05
C SER A 70 -1.78 -4.46 13.46
N ARG A 71 -3.05 -4.73 13.14
CA ARG A 71 -3.45 -5.95 12.44
C ARG A 71 -2.89 -6.02 11.02
N VAL A 72 -2.92 -4.93 10.27
CA VAL A 72 -2.33 -4.84 8.92
C VAL A 72 -0.85 -5.18 8.98
N LYS A 73 -0.09 -4.55 9.89
CA LYS A 73 1.33 -4.85 10.11
C LYS A 73 1.57 -6.32 10.42
N TRP A 74 0.81 -6.89 11.35
CA TRP A 74 0.91 -8.31 11.71
C TRP A 74 0.63 -9.23 10.51
N LYS A 75 -0.47 -8.99 9.78
CA LYS A 75 -0.85 -9.76 8.59
C LYS A 75 0.17 -9.69 7.47
N LEU A 76 0.88 -8.57 7.35
CA LEU A 76 1.86 -8.34 6.29
C LEU A 76 3.31 -8.62 6.72
N GLY A 77 3.56 -8.98 7.99
CA GLY A 77 4.91 -9.14 8.52
C GLY A 77 5.71 -7.83 8.59
N LEU A 78 5.05 -6.68 8.71
CA LEU A 78 5.66 -5.36 8.70
C LEU A 78 5.71 -4.76 10.11
N GLN A 79 6.62 -3.81 10.35
CA GLN A 79 6.86 -3.26 11.69
C GLN A 79 6.50 -1.78 11.79
N THR A 80 6.83 -1.02 10.74
CA THR A 80 6.75 0.43 10.77
C THR A 80 5.68 0.96 9.82
N ARG A 81 5.26 2.20 10.08
CA ARG A 81 4.39 2.95 9.19
C ARG A 81 5.04 3.18 7.81
N VAL A 82 6.37 3.35 7.80
CA VAL A 82 7.14 3.50 6.55
C VAL A 82 7.10 2.20 5.74
N ASP A 83 7.15 1.05 6.41
CA ASP A 83 7.01 -0.25 5.74
C ASP A 83 5.65 -0.39 5.07
N LEU A 84 4.57 0.05 5.72
CA LEU A 84 3.22 0.08 5.13
C LEU A 84 3.17 0.97 3.88
N ALA A 85 3.80 2.14 3.92
CA ALA A 85 3.86 3.04 2.77
C ALA A 85 4.66 2.42 1.61
N ARG A 86 5.85 1.87 1.90
CA ARG A 86 6.67 1.17 0.90
C ARG A 86 5.93 -0.01 0.31
N TYR A 87 5.25 -0.80 1.15
CA TYR A 87 4.45 -1.93 0.74
C TYR A 87 3.31 -1.53 -0.19
N TYR A 88 2.52 -0.52 0.17
CA TYR A 88 1.44 0.00 -0.67
C TYR A 88 1.95 0.57 -2.01
N LEU A 89 3.14 1.19 -2.02
CA LEU A 89 3.76 1.76 -3.23
C LEU A 89 4.54 0.73 -4.07
N GLY A 90 4.61 -0.53 -3.63
CA GLY A 90 5.39 -1.57 -4.31
C GLY A 90 6.92 -1.41 -4.21
N LEU A 91 7.38 -0.66 -3.21
CA LEU A 91 8.78 -0.40 -2.91
C LEU A 91 9.33 -1.29 -1.78
N HIS A 92 8.57 -2.29 -1.35
CA HIS A 92 9.01 -3.24 -0.33
C HIS A 92 9.90 -4.31 -0.97
N LEU A 93 11.12 -4.42 -0.47
CA LEU A 93 11.97 -5.58 -0.75
C LEU A 93 11.46 -6.72 0.13
N VAL A 94 11.04 -7.83 -0.47
CA VAL A 94 10.88 -9.09 0.27
C VAL A 94 12.28 -9.54 0.66
N THR A 95 12.67 -9.26 1.89
CA THR A 95 13.85 -9.89 2.47
C THR A 95 13.48 -11.33 2.80
N LEU A 96 14.16 -12.28 2.15
CA LEU A 96 14.03 -13.73 2.36
C LEU A 96 14.53 -14.14 3.74
#